data_AF-A0A534C0N4-F1
#
_entry.id   AF-A0A534C0N4-F1
#
_cell.length_a   1.000
_cell.length_b   1.000
_cell.length_c   1.000
_cell.angle_alpha   90.00
_cell.angle_beta   90.00
_cell.angle_gamma   90.00
#
_symmetry.space_group_name_H-M   'P 1'
#
loop_
_entity.id
_entity.type
_entity.pdbx_description
1 polymer ?
#
loop_
_entity_poly.entity_id
_entity_poly.type
_entity_poly.pdbx_seq_one_letter_code
_entity_poly.pdbx_strand_id
1 'polypeptide(L)'
;MGLPAHRYRPALDLDAPVVISLQELNSLPAPQFVAALSGVFERSPWVAERVAALRPFRSRLELHEAMCAAVERASIDEQLMLIRAHPELAGRAALRGELTPESTREQQGAGLATCTPEEFARLQRLNAAYTQKFGFPFVIAVKDHDRLSVIAALESRLENRLEHERAVALREIGRIAGFRLAELVDEPLGSRMIAADTPAPGMSAVETAVAEIVDGGFAAECDFLASLVKIPTDNPPGDCAAHAGRARVLLEALGFAVEAHPVPVDSVRAAGMIAVTNLIARQRFGKGGPCVALNAHGDVVPPGLGWTRDPYGAQVLNDPAHGPTMYGRGVAVSKSDFATYAYALRALRELANRGHALNGSVELHFTYDEEVGGDIGPRWLLAQGLSRPDYAICAG
;
A
#
# COMPACT_ATOMS: atom_id res chain seq x y z
N MET A 1 -14.10 48.81 10.77
CA MET A 1 -13.15 49.38 9.79
C MET A 1 -11.73 49.11 10.29
N GLY A 2 -10.91 48.46 9.45
CA GLY A 2 -9.47 48.72 9.36
C GLY A 2 -8.52 48.14 10.41
N LEU A 3 -7.84 47.04 10.06
CA LEU A 3 -6.38 46.89 10.31
C LEU A 3 -5.60 47.96 9.50
N PRO A 4 -4.30 48.32 9.74
CA PRO A 4 -3.18 47.37 9.89
C PRO A 4 -1.86 47.82 10.58
N ALA A 5 -0.88 46.88 10.54
CA ALA A 5 0.60 46.96 10.66
C ALA A 5 1.19 47.24 12.06
N HIS A 6 2.10 46.41 12.58
CA HIS A 6 3.46 46.24 12.04
C HIS A 6 4.03 44.82 12.12
N ARG A 7 4.76 44.50 11.04
CA ARG A 7 5.64 43.36 10.80
C ARG A 7 6.78 43.31 11.83
N TYR A 8 6.99 42.13 12.43
CA TYR A 8 8.31 41.67 12.79
C TYR A 8 8.51 40.30 12.14
N ARG A 9 9.31 40.24 11.07
CA ARG A 9 9.87 39.00 10.53
C ARG A 9 11.21 38.78 11.24
N PRO A 10 11.40 37.72 12.03
CA PRO A 10 12.75 37.22 12.26
C PRO A 10 13.27 36.61 10.96
N ALA A 11 14.59 36.60 10.81
CA ALA A 11 15.30 36.05 9.66
C ALA A 11 14.83 34.63 9.33
N LEU A 12 14.71 34.35 8.04
CA LEU A 12 14.49 33.01 7.50
C LEU A 12 15.59 32.08 8.02
N ASP A 13 15.23 31.17 8.91
CA ASP A 13 16.01 29.96 9.15
C ASP A 13 15.87 29.10 7.89
N LEU A 14 16.97 28.83 7.19
CA LEU A 14 17.00 28.12 5.91
C LEU A 14 17.05 26.59 6.06
N ASP A 15 16.89 26.05 7.28
CA ASP A 15 17.14 24.64 7.57
C ASP A 15 15.96 23.86 8.18
N ALA A 16 14.72 24.38 8.13
CA ALA A 16 13.52 23.60 8.40
C ALA A 16 12.92 23.11 7.05
N PRO A 17 12.57 21.81 6.89
CA PRO A 17 11.86 21.38 5.69
C PRO A 17 10.54 22.16 5.62
N VAL A 18 10.39 22.92 4.53
CA VAL A 18 9.15 23.65 4.25
C VAL A 18 8.10 22.60 3.94
N VAL A 19 7.24 22.31 4.91
CA VAL A 19 6.08 21.47 4.69
C VAL A 19 5.11 22.26 3.81
N ILE A 20 4.99 21.89 2.53
CA ILE A 20 4.08 22.53 1.58
C ILE A 20 2.72 21.84 1.67
N SER A 21 1.61 22.58 1.74
CA SER A 21 0.30 21.92 1.73
C SER A 21 0.02 21.27 0.37
N LEU A 22 -0.73 20.17 0.34
CA LEU A 22 -1.13 19.52 -0.92
C LEU A 22 -1.88 20.50 -1.85
N GLN A 23 -2.67 21.41 -1.30
CA GLN A 23 -3.40 22.42 -2.06
C GLN A 23 -2.46 23.45 -2.72
N GLU A 24 -1.45 23.93 -1.99
CA GLU A 24 -0.42 24.82 -2.53
C GLU A 24 0.38 24.10 -3.62
N LEU A 25 0.81 22.87 -3.36
CA LEU A 25 1.54 22.03 -4.31
C LEU A 25 0.75 21.85 -5.62
N ASN A 26 -0.55 21.58 -5.53
CA ASN A 26 -1.45 21.46 -6.69
C ASN A 26 -1.52 22.75 -7.52
N SER A 27 -1.37 23.91 -6.89
CA SER A 27 -1.53 25.22 -7.51
C SER A 27 -0.23 25.78 -8.12
N LEU A 28 0.92 25.16 -7.85
CA LEU A 28 2.21 25.61 -8.37
C LEU A 28 2.31 25.50 -9.90
N PRO A 29 3.01 26.42 -10.59
CA PRO A 29 3.47 26.18 -11.95
C PRO A 29 4.29 24.88 -12.06
N ALA A 30 4.22 24.17 -13.19
CA ALA A 30 4.87 22.87 -13.37
C ALA A 30 6.38 22.84 -12.96
N PRO A 31 7.22 23.83 -13.33
CA PRO A 31 8.62 23.84 -12.88
C PRO A 31 8.79 23.93 -11.35
N GLN A 32 7.89 24.65 -10.68
CA GLN A 32 7.93 24.81 -9.22
C GLN A 32 7.39 23.57 -8.50
N PHE A 33 6.39 22.90 -9.09
CA PHE A 33 5.91 21.59 -8.61
C PHE A 33 7.02 20.53 -8.64
N VAL A 34 7.76 20.44 -9.76
CA VAL A 34 8.89 19.52 -9.91
C VAL A 34 10.00 19.85 -8.91
N ALA A 35 10.34 21.14 -8.76
CA ALA A 35 11.34 21.57 -7.79
C ALA A 35 10.95 21.22 -6.34
N ALA A 36 9.67 21.43 -5.98
CA ALA A 36 9.16 21.11 -4.66
C ALA A 36 9.30 19.60 -4.34
N LEU A 37 9.08 18.72 -5.32
CA LEU A 37 9.16 17.26 -5.15
C LEU A 37 10.54 16.66 -5.46
N SER A 38 11.56 17.48 -5.71
CA SER A 38 12.88 17.03 -6.17
C SER A 38 13.60 16.05 -5.22
N GLY A 39 13.30 16.12 -3.92
CA GLY A 39 13.84 15.21 -2.91
C GLY A 39 13.15 13.85 -2.83
N VAL A 40 11.95 13.68 -3.41
CA VAL A 40 11.11 12.49 -3.20
C VAL A 40 11.69 11.23 -3.85
N PHE A 41 12.14 11.33 -5.10
CA PHE A 41 12.86 10.26 -5.79
C PHE A 41 14.30 10.70 -6.01
N GLU A 42 15.25 9.94 -5.46
CA GLU A 42 16.66 10.30 -5.43
C GLU A 42 17.19 10.66 -6.83
N ARG A 43 17.60 11.92 -7.00
CA ARG A 43 18.15 12.49 -8.25
C ARG A 43 17.32 12.20 -9.50
N SER A 44 16.01 12.07 -9.36
CA SER A 44 15.10 11.61 -10.42
C SER A 44 13.91 12.56 -10.62
N PRO A 45 14.14 13.81 -11.05
CA PRO A 45 13.08 14.81 -11.23
C PRO A 45 12.03 14.40 -12.27
N TRP A 46 12.41 13.54 -13.21
CA TRP A 46 11.53 13.02 -14.26
C TRP A 46 10.25 12.37 -13.73
N VAL A 47 10.27 11.82 -12.51
CA VAL A 47 9.08 11.23 -11.88
C VAL A 47 8.04 12.31 -11.61
N ALA A 48 8.46 13.42 -11.00
CA ALA A 48 7.60 14.57 -10.74
C ALA A 48 7.16 15.25 -12.05
N GLU A 49 8.04 15.33 -13.05
CA GLU A 49 7.70 15.87 -14.38
C GLU A 49 6.56 15.11 -15.05
N ARG A 50 6.57 13.77 -14.99
CA ARG A 50 5.52 12.93 -15.59
C ARG A 50 4.16 13.09 -14.92
N VAL A 51 4.13 13.27 -13.60
CA VAL A 51 2.87 13.37 -12.86
C VAL A 51 2.35 14.81 -12.76
N ALA A 52 3.15 15.82 -13.13
CA ALA A 52 2.76 17.23 -13.03
C ALA A 52 1.49 17.57 -13.82
N ALA A 53 1.19 16.85 -14.91
CA ALA A 53 -0.01 17.04 -15.72
C ALA A 53 -1.26 16.33 -15.15
N LEU A 54 -1.10 15.44 -14.16
CA LEU A 54 -2.21 14.68 -13.54
C LEU A 54 -2.89 15.45 -12.40
N ARG A 55 -2.36 16.62 -12.04
CA ARG A 55 -2.93 17.50 -11.01
C ARG A 55 -4.33 17.99 -11.39
N PRO A 56 -5.20 18.28 -10.40
CA PRO A 56 -4.91 18.27 -8.96
C PRO A 56 -5.04 16.87 -8.34
N PHE A 57 -4.10 16.52 -7.46
CA PHE A 57 -4.19 15.32 -6.62
C PHE A 57 -5.08 15.60 -5.42
N ARG A 58 -5.96 14.67 -5.06
CA ARG A 58 -6.94 14.87 -4.00
C ARG A 58 -6.44 14.37 -2.64
N SER A 59 -5.32 13.64 -2.61
CA SER A 59 -4.63 13.19 -1.39
C SER A 59 -3.15 12.95 -1.64
N ARG A 60 -2.34 12.89 -0.57
CA ARG A 60 -0.93 12.50 -0.67
C ARG A 60 -0.75 11.07 -1.17
N LEU A 61 -1.69 10.17 -0.83
CA LEU A 61 -1.72 8.80 -1.35
C LEU A 61 -1.87 8.80 -2.89
N GLU A 62 -2.85 9.53 -3.43
CA GLU A 62 -3.04 9.62 -4.89
C GLU A 62 -1.82 10.20 -5.62
N LEU A 63 -1.13 11.18 -5.03
CA LEU A 63 0.13 11.70 -5.56
C LEU A 63 1.21 10.60 -5.54
N HIS A 64 1.34 9.87 -4.44
CA HIS A 64 2.31 8.79 -4.27
C HIS A 64 2.09 7.65 -5.27
N GLU A 65 0.85 7.16 -5.38
CA GLU A 65 0.43 6.14 -6.34
C GLU A 65 0.72 6.57 -7.78
N ALA A 66 0.40 7.81 -8.15
CA ALA A 66 0.68 8.34 -9.48
C ALA A 66 2.20 8.36 -9.78
N MET A 67 3.03 8.71 -8.80
CA MET A 67 4.49 8.70 -8.94
C MET A 67 5.05 7.27 -9.05
N CYS A 68 4.57 6.33 -8.23
CA CYS A 68 4.94 4.91 -8.33
C CYS A 68 4.54 4.32 -9.69
N ALA A 69 3.32 4.59 -10.16
CA ALA A 69 2.87 4.17 -11.48
C ALA A 69 3.71 4.76 -12.63
N ALA A 70 4.20 6.00 -12.48
CA ALA A 70 5.11 6.62 -13.46
C ALA A 70 6.47 5.91 -13.52
N VAL A 71 6.93 5.35 -12.39
CA VAL A 71 8.16 4.54 -12.30
C VAL A 71 7.95 3.14 -12.89
N GLU A 72 6.84 2.48 -12.56
CA GLU A 72 6.51 1.15 -13.10
C GLU A 72 6.38 1.15 -14.63
N ARG A 73 5.80 2.21 -15.19
CA ARG A 73 5.64 2.38 -16.65
C ARG A 73 6.91 2.88 -17.34
N ALA A 74 7.95 3.26 -16.59
CA ALA A 74 9.21 3.72 -17.16
C ALA A 74 9.94 2.58 -17.88
N SER A 75 10.84 2.95 -18.79
CA SER A 75 11.72 1.95 -19.40
C SER A 75 12.60 1.27 -18.35
N ILE A 76 13.06 0.06 -18.64
CA ILE A 76 13.98 -0.67 -17.75
C ILE A 76 15.23 0.17 -17.45
N ASP A 77 15.74 0.91 -18.44
CA ASP A 77 16.93 1.74 -18.27
C ASP A 77 16.67 2.90 -17.30
N GLU A 78 15.52 3.57 -17.39
CA GLU A 78 15.13 4.63 -16.45
C GLU A 78 14.91 4.08 -15.03
N GLN A 79 14.31 2.91 -14.91
CA GLN A 79 14.18 2.21 -13.62
C GLN A 79 15.55 1.90 -13.01
N LEU A 80 16.48 1.35 -13.81
CA LEU A 80 17.84 1.05 -13.34
C LEU A 80 18.62 2.32 -13.00
N MET A 81 18.43 3.41 -13.74
CA MET A 81 19.00 4.72 -13.42
C MET A 81 18.50 5.24 -12.07
N LEU A 82 17.18 5.14 -11.82
CA LEU A 82 16.58 5.50 -10.53
C LEU A 82 17.16 4.66 -9.39
N ILE A 83 17.24 3.34 -9.55
CA ILE A 83 17.79 2.46 -8.50
C ILE A 83 19.26 2.82 -8.24
N ARG A 84 20.06 3.03 -9.29
CA ARG A 84 21.49 3.39 -9.17
C ARG A 84 21.73 4.78 -8.60
N ALA A 85 20.75 5.67 -8.64
CA ALA A 85 20.85 6.98 -8.01
C ALA A 85 20.85 6.89 -6.48
N HIS A 86 20.31 5.80 -5.90
CA HIS A 86 20.25 5.61 -4.46
C HIS A 86 21.64 5.29 -3.89
N PRO A 87 22.05 5.96 -2.79
CA PRO A 87 23.31 5.65 -2.15
C PRO A 87 23.26 4.28 -1.47
N GLU A 88 24.39 3.58 -1.46
CA GLU A 88 24.52 2.33 -0.72
C GLU A 88 24.33 2.54 0.79
N LEU A 89 23.58 1.64 1.42
CA LEU A 89 23.43 1.60 2.88
C LEU A 89 24.76 1.34 3.57
N ALA A 90 25.10 2.22 4.51
CA ALA A 90 26.38 2.18 5.24
C ALA A 90 27.62 2.18 4.32
N GLY A 91 27.48 2.69 3.08
CA GLY A 91 28.56 2.75 2.11
C GLY A 91 29.58 3.86 2.39
N ARG A 92 30.58 4.00 1.52
CA ARG A 92 31.64 5.02 1.64
C ARG A 92 31.10 6.46 1.66
N ALA A 93 29.96 6.71 1.01
CA ALA A 93 29.30 8.02 1.03
C ALA A 93 28.74 8.33 2.43
N ALA A 94 28.17 7.34 3.12
CA ALA A 94 27.70 7.48 4.50
C ALA A 94 28.85 7.78 5.46
N LEU A 95 29.96 7.03 5.35
CA LEU A 95 31.16 7.23 6.17
C LEU A 95 31.83 8.60 5.97
N ARG A 96 31.72 9.16 4.76
CA ARG A 96 32.29 10.47 4.40
C ARG A 96 31.33 11.64 4.60
N GLY A 97 30.08 11.39 5.02
CA GLY A 97 29.06 12.43 5.16
C GLY A 97 28.62 13.06 3.84
N GLU A 98 28.74 12.33 2.72
CA GLU A 98 28.42 12.79 1.36
C GLU A 98 26.98 12.41 0.91
N LEU A 99 26.17 11.91 1.84
CA LEU A 99 24.77 11.55 1.57
C LEU A 99 23.90 12.80 1.37
N THR A 100 22.81 12.67 0.62
CA THR A 100 21.76 13.69 0.59
C THR A 100 21.16 13.88 1.99
N PRO A 101 20.59 15.06 2.30
CA PRO A 101 19.91 15.29 3.59
C PRO A 101 18.85 14.22 3.88
N GLU A 102 18.08 13.82 2.87
CA GLU A 102 17.05 12.78 2.94
C GLU A 102 17.67 11.42 3.30
N SER A 103 18.67 10.99 2.55
CA SER A 103 19.37 9.71 2.79
C SER A 103 20.07 9.67 4.15
N THR A 104 20.57 10.82 4.63
CA THR A 104 21.18 10.94 5.96
C THR A 104 20.15 10.70 7.06
N ARG A 105 18.98 11.36 6.98
CA ARG A 105 17.89 11.18 7.95
C ARG A 105 17.37 9.75 7.97
N GLU A 106 17.21 9.14 6.80
CA GLU A 106 16.75 7.76 6.65
C GLU A 106 17.69 6.76 7.33
N GLN A 107 18.99 6.81 7.03
CA GLN A 107 19.94 5.82 7.52
C GLN A 107 20.25 5.94 9.02
N GLN A 108 19.96 7.08 9.65
CA GLN A 108 20.14 7.27 11.10
C GLN A 108 19.17 6.40 11.92
N GLY A 109 17.97 6.09 11.40
CA GLY A 109 16.93 5.36 12.12
C GLY A 109 17.19 3.85 12.28
N ALA A 110 17.86 3.21 11.33
CA ALA A 110 18.08 1.75 11.35
C ALA A 110 19.25 1.29 12.23
N GLY A 111 19.92 2.19 12.95
CA GLY A 111 21.04 1.85 13.83
C GLY A 111 22.28 1.36 13.09
N LEU A 112 22.40 1.59 11.78
CA LEU A 112 23.56 1.19 10.96
C LEU A 112 24.86 1.88 11.38
N ALA A 113 24.77 3.07 11.98
CA ALA A 113 25.91 3.77 12.56
C ALA A 113 26.48 3.06 13.81
N THR A 114 25.74 2.11 14.40
CA THR A 114 26.13 1.38 15.62
C THR A 114 26.53 -0.08 15.35
N CYS A 115 26.71 -0.46 14.07
CA CYS A 115 27.21 -1.79 13.72
C CYS A 115 28.56 -2.07 14.40
N THR A 116 28.69 -3.28 14.94
CA THR A 116 30.00 -3.82 15.33
C THR A 116 30.92 -3.93 14.11
N PRO A 117 32.26 -3.98 14.29
CA PRO A 117 33.19 -4.16 13.17
C PRO A 117 32.89 -5.40 12.32
N GLU A 118 32.41 -6.48 12.94
CA GLU A 118 32.05 -7.74 12.29
C GLU A 118 30.77 -7.60 11.45
N GLU A 119 29.71 -7.00 12.02
CA GLU A 119 28.46 -6.68 11.30
C GLU A 119 28.74 -5.73 10.13
N PHE A 120 29.56 -4.71 10.33
CA PHE A 120 29.94 -3.77 9.27
C PHE A 120 30.72 -4.46 8.15
N ALA A 121 31.70 -5.31 8.49
CA ALA A 121 32.43 -6.10 7.50
C ALA A 121 31.53 -7.08 6.74
N ARG A 122 30.53 -7.66 7.42
CA ARG A 122 29.50 -8.52 6.79
C ARG A 122 28.65 -7.72 5.81
N LEU A 123 28.10 -6.57 6.24
CA LEU A 123 27.30 -5.69 5.40
C LEU A 123 28.06 -5.24 4.14
N GLN A 124 29.34 -4.89 4.28
CA GLN A 124 30.20 -4.51 3.15
C GLN A 124 30.42 -5.66 2.17
N ARG A 125 30.63 -6.89 2.65
CA ARG A 125 30.74 -8.08 1.77
C ARG A 125 29.44 -8.35 1.02
N LEU A 126 28.31 -8.23 1.72
CA LEU A 126 26.99 -8.46 1.14
C LEU A 126 26.62 -7.39 0.11
N ASN A 127 26.87 -6.11 0.37
CA ASN A 127 26.68 -5.04 -0.60
C ASN A 127 27.52 -5.28 -1.87
N ALA A 128 28.79 -5.66 -1.71
CA ALA A 128 29.66 -5.98 -2.85
C ALA A 128 29.12 -7.16 -3.67
N ALA A 129 28.69 -8.24 -3.02
CA ALA A 129 28.10 -9.40 -3.69
C ALA A 129 26.78 -9.02 -4.41
N TYR A 130 25.96 -8.18 -3.78
CA TYR A 130 24.68 -7.74 -4.33
C TYR A 130 24.89 -6.89 -5.59
N THR A 131 25.76 -5.88 -5.53
CA THR A 131 26.07 -5.04 -6.69
C THR A 131 26.74 -5.85 -7.81
N GLN A 132 27.59 -6.81 -7.47
CA GLN A 132 28.18 -7.72 -8.46
C GLN A 132 27.11 -8.57 -9.16
N LYS A 133 26.12 -9.09 -8.42
CA LYS A 133 25.06 -9.95 -8.97
C LYS A 133 24.05 -9.16 -9.81
N PHE A 134 23.57 -8.03 -9.29
CA PHE A 134 22.41 -7.34 -9.86
C PHE A 134 22.77 -6.08 -10.66
N GLY A 135 23.97 -5.53 -10.50
CA GLY A 135 24.43 -4.34 -11.24
C GLY A 135 23.78 -3.02 -10.77
N PHE A 136 23.23 -3.00 -9.57
CA PHE A 136 22.66 -1.83 -8.88
C PHE A 136 22.80 -1.98 -7.35
N PRO A 137 22.73 -0.88 -6.57
CA PRO A 137 22.88 -0.92 -5.11
C PRO A 137 21.69 -1.62 -4.43
N PHE A 138 21.92 -2.15 -3.23
CA PHE A 138 20.85 -2.64 -2.39
C PHE A 138 20.05 -1.46 -1.82
N VAL A 139 18.74 -1.50 -2.01
CA VAL A 139 17.81 -0.47 -1.53
C VAL A 139 16.73 -1.13 -0.68
N ILE A 140 16.51 -0.59 0.52
CA ILE A 140 15.45 -0.99 1.44
C ILE A 140 14.99 0.22 2.23
N ALA A 141 13.69 0.30 2.54
CA ALA A 141 13.08 1.34 3.32
C ALA A 141 13.40 1.12 4.81
N VAL A 142 14.49 1.73 5.27
CA VAL A 142 15.08 1.49 6.61
C VAL A 142 14.21 1.85 7.81
N LYS A 143 13.10 2.57 7.64
CA LYS A 143 12.23 3.01 8.75
C LYS A 143 11.56 1.85 9.50
N ASP A 144 11.35 0.71 8.82
CA ASP A 144 10.74 -0.50 9.39
C ASP A 144 11.79 -1.56 9.79
N HIS A 145 13.07 -1.21 9.76
CA HIS A 145 14.17 -2.14 9.94
C HIS A 145 15.14 -1.72 11.05
N ASP A 146 15.74 -2.72 11.69
CA ASP A 146 16.94 -2.56 12.49
C ASP A 146 18.16 -3.11 11.71
N ARG A 147 19.36 -2.89 12.22
CA ARG A 147 20.60 -3.34 11.56
C ARG A 147 20.61 -4.84 11.25
N LEU A 148 20.00 -5.68 12.09
CA LEU A 148 20.00 -7.13 11.92
C LEU A 148 19.00 -7.53 10.84
N SER A 149 17.81 -6.92 10.82
CA SER A 149 16.81 -7.18 9.79
C SER A 149 17.23 -6.63 8.43
N VAL A 150 18.01 -5.54 8.36
CA VAL A 150 18.66 -5.08 7.11
C VAL A 150 19.63 -6.13 6.58
N ILE A 151 20.52 -6.66 7.44
CA ILE A 151 21.50 -7.69 7.03
C ILE A 151 20.76 -8.95 6.55
N ALA A 152 19.76 -9.42 7.29
CA ALA A 152 18.98 -10.60 6.93
C ALA A 152 18.20 -10.39 5.61
N ALA A 153 17.61 -9.21 5.39
CA ALA A 153 16.91 -8.89 4.15
C ALA A 153 17.87 -8.88 2.96
N LEU A 154 19.07 -8.32 3.13
CA LEU A 154 20.11 -8.32 2.10
C LEU A 154 20.58 -9.75 1.74
N GLU A 155 20.74 -10.62 2.74
CA GLU A 155 21.10 -12.03 2.52
C GLU A 155 20.01 -12.81 1.79
N SER A 156 18.75 -12.67 2.22
CA SER A 156 17.61 -13.31 1.55
C SER A 156 17.48 -12.83 0.10
N ARG A 157 17.56 -11.52 -0.13
CA ARG A 157 17.41 -10.92 -1.48
C ARG A 157 18.56 -11.26 -2.42
N LEU A 158 19.73 -11.64 -1.91
CA LEU A 158 20.80 -12.19 -2.74
C LEU A 158 20.43 -13.49 -3.44
N GLU A 159 19.39 -14.21 -3.00
CA GLU A 159 18.91 -15.44 -3.66
C GLU A 159 18.01 -15.13 -4.86
N ASN A 160 17.46 -13.91 -4.95
CA ASN A 160 16.49 -13.53 -5.97
C ASN A 160 17.03 -13.58 -7.41
N ARG A 161 16.11 -13.77 -8.37
CA ARG A 161 16.35 -13.56 -9.80
C ARG A 161 16.38 -12.05 -10.10
N LEU A 162 17.21 -11.63 -11.06
CA LEU A 162 17.42 -10.21 -11.40
C LEU A 162 16.12 -9.43 -11.63
N GLU A 163 15.19 -9.99 -12.40
CA GLU A 163 13.90 -9.32 -12.70
C GLU A 163 13.04 -9.11 -11.46
N HIS A 164 13.00 -10.13 -10.59
CA HIS A 164 12.27 -10.05 -9.33
C HIS A 164 12.94 -9.04 -8.39
N GLU A 165 14.27 -9.06 -8.29
CA GLU A 165 15.00 -8.13 -7.43
C GLU A 165 14.87 -6.67 -7.89
N ARG A 166 14.82 -6.42 -9.19
CA ARG A 166 14.52 -5.08 -9.72
C ARG A 166 13.14 -4.61 -9.26
N ALA A 167 12.13 -5.49 -9.33
CA ALA A 167 10.78 -5.15 -8.87
C ALA A 167 10.74 -4.88 -7.36
N VAL A 168 11.43 -5.71 -6.55
CA VAL A 168 11.58 -5.49 -5.10
C VAL A 168 12.25 -4.13 -4.82
N ALA A 169 13.37 -3.82 -5.49
CA ALA A 169 14.07 -2.55 -5.30
C ALA A 169 13.19 -1.33 -5.64
N LEU A 170 12.39 -1.39 -6.71
CA LEU A 170 11.46 -0.31 -7.06
C LEU A 170 10.34 -0.15 -6.03
N ARG A 171 9.80 -1.24 -5.47
CA ARG A 171 8.82 -1.18 -4.36
C ARG A 171 9.42 -0.52 -3.12
N GLU A 172 10.64 -0.87 -2.76
CA GLU A 172 11.35 -0.24 -1.64
C GLU A 172 11.60 1.26 -1.87
N ILE A 173 11.95 1.65 -3.10
CA ILE A 173 12.05 3.07 -3.49
C ILE A 173 10.68 3.76 -3.39
N GLY A 174 9.60 3.10 -3.78
CA GLY A 174 8.23 3.59 -3.59
C GLY A 174 7.91 3.83 -2.11
N ARG A 175 8.27 2.91 -1.21
CA ARG A 175 8.10 3.07 0.24
C ARG A 175 8.90 4.27 0.78
N ILE A 176 10.17 4.40 0.38
CA ILE A 176 11.03 5.56 0.71
C ILE A 176 10.38 6.87 0.24
N ALA A 177 9.91 6.92 -1.00
CA ALA A 177 9.20 8.07 -1.56
C ALA A 177 7.93 8.42 -0.75
N GLY A 178 7.19 7.42 -0.28
CA GLY A 178 6.02 7.61 0.60
C GLY A 178 6.39 8.28 1.93
N PHE A 179 7.48 7.88 2.55
CA PHE A 179 8.00 8.53 3.76
C PHE A 179 8.47 9.95 3.49
N ARG A 180 9.20 10.19 2.41
CA ARG A 180 9.66 11.53 2.01
C ARG A 180 8.49 12.47 1.72
N LEU A 181 7.44 11.98 1.04
CA LEU A 181 6.21 12.74 0.84
C LEU A 181 5.51 13.06 2.16
N ALA A 182 5.51 12.14 3.13
CA ALA A 182 4.92 12.38 4.45
C ALA A 182 5.60 13.51 5.22
N GLU A 183 6.91 13.68 5.04
CA GLU A 183 7.69 14.75 5.67
C GLU A 183 7.57 16.08 4.91
N LEU A 184 7.43 16.02 3.59
CA LEU A 184 7.49 17.17 2.70
C LEU A 184 6.13 17.83 2.44
N VAL A 185 5.07 17.03 2.32
CA VAL A 185 3.73 17.50 1.90
C VAL A 185 2.79 17.43 3.09
N ASP A 186 2.37 18.59 3.57
CA ASP A 186 1.34 18.69 4.59
C ASP A 186 0.02 18.33 3.95
N GLU A 187 -0.58 17.29 4.49
CA GLU A 187 -1.98 17.00 4.27
C GLU A 187 -2.58 17.04 5.67
N PRO A 188 -3.40 18.06 5.99
CA PRO A 188 -4.09 18.10 7.28
C PRO A 188 -4.69 16.74 7.55
N LEU A 189 -4.34 16.13 8.69
CA LEU A 189 -4.96 14.90 9.16
C LEU A 189 -6.48 15.13 9.16
N GLY A 190 -7.19 14.44 8.26
CA GLY A 190 -8.61 14.69 7.98
C GLY A 190 -8.95 15.10 6.53
N SER A 191 -7.95 15.27 5.65
CA SER A 191 -8.21 15.57 4.23
C SER A 191 -8.72 14.36 3.43
N ARG A 192 -8.72 13.14 4.00
CA ARG A 192 -9.48 11.97 3.52
C ARG A 192 -9.56 10.83 4.55
N MET A 193 -10.64 10.85 5.30
CA MET A 193 -11.50 9.73 5.74
C MET A 193 -12.44 10.28 6.82
N ILE A 194 -13.16 11.36 6.52
CA ILE A 194 -14.34 11.76 7.28
C ILE A 194 -15.50 11.76 6.31
N ALA A 195 -16.37 10.76 6.54
CA ALA A 195 -17.80 10.75 6.35
C ALA A 195 -18.37 11.19 5.00
N ALA A 196 -19.02 10.22 4.37
CA ALA A 196 -20.14 10.36 3.48
C ALA A 196 -21.38 11.04 4.14
N ASP A 197 -21.20 12.01 5.04
CA ASP A 197 -22.33 12.68 5.72
C ASP A 197 -22.82 13.93 4.98
N THR A 198 -22.37 14.15 3.75
CA THR A 198 -23.06 15.07 2.84
C THR A 198 -23.07 14.48 1.45
N PRO A 199 -24.24 14.09 0.89
CA PRO A 199 -24.31 13.62 -0.48
C PRO A 199 -23.71 14.70 -1.37
N ALA A 200 -22.76 14.31 -2.22
CA ALA A 200 -22.18 15.21 -3.21
C ALA A 200 -23.34 15.84 -4.02
N PRO A 201 -23.38 17.18 -4.20
CA PRO A 201 -24.45 17.79 -4.98
C PRO A 201 -24.43 17.21 -6.40
N GLY A 202 -25.49 16.46 -6.74
CA GLY A 202 -25.66 15.84 -8.06
C GLY A 202 -25.61 14.30 -8.12
N MET A 203 -25.63 13.57 -6.99
CA MET A 203 -25.79 12.12 -7.02
C MET A 203 -27.11 11.69 -7.69
N SER A 204 -27.01 10.70 -8.57
CA SER A 204 -28.16 10.01 -9.17
C SER A 204 -28.92 9.21 -8.12
N ALA A 205 -30.19 8.88 -8.40
CA ALA A 205 -31.01 8.07 -7.50
C ALA A 205 -30.39 6.69 -7.18
N VAL A 206 -29.59 6.13 -8.10
CA VAL A 206 -28.87 4.86 -7.87
C VAL A 206 -27.72 5.08 -6.90
N GLU A 207 -26.92 6.13 -7.08
CA GLU A 207 -25.80 6.44 -6.19
C GLU A 207 -26.28 6.72 -4.76
N THR A 208 -27.37 7.48 -4.60
CA THR A 208 -28.00 7.71 -3.29
C THR A 208 -28.45 6.39 -2.65
N ALA A 209 -29.12 5.52 -3.42
CA ALA A 209 -29.59 4.25 -2.90
C ALA A 209 -28.43 3.29 -2.53
N VAL A 210 -27.32 3.28 -3.27
CA VAL A 210 -26.10 2.55 -2.86
C VAL A 210 -25.61 3.09 -1.52
N ALA A 211 -25.43 4.40 -1.41
CA ALA A 211 -24.89 5.04 -0.21
C ALA A 211 -25.73 4.68 1.03
N GLU A 212 -27.06 4.83 0.94
CA GLU A 212 -27.98 4.47 2.03
C GLU A 212 -27.86 3.00 2.46
N ILE A 213 -27.68 2.07 1.50
CA ILE A 213 -27.54 0.63 1.82
C ILE A 213 -26.21 0.32 2.50
N VAL A 214 -25.13 0.99 2.05
CA VAL A 214 -23.79 0.84 2.62
C VAL A 214 -23.76 1.45 4.02
N ASP A 215 -24.20 2.70 4.17
CA ASP A 215 -24.22 3.41 5.45
C ASP A 215 -25.08 2.68 6.48
N GLY A 216 -26.27 2.20 6.07
CA GLY A 216 -27.13 1.37 6.93
C GLY A 216 -26.52 0.00 7.29
N GLY A 217 -25.48 -0.45 6.57
CA GLY A 217 -24.73 -1.68 6.83
C GLY A 217 -23.41 -1.48 7.58
N PHE A 218 -22.96 -0.24 7.79
CA PHE A 218 -21.60 0.08 8.21
C PHE A 218 -21.19 -0.57 9.54
N ALA A 219 -22.09 -0.61 10.53
CA ALA A 219 -21.80 -1.27 11.79
C ALA A 219 -21.51 -2.79 11.62
N ALA A 220 -22.30 -3.46 10.77
CA ALA A 220 -22.09 -4.88 10.48
C ALA A 220 -20.83 -5.10 9.64
N GLU A 221 -20.48 -4.15 8.76
CA GLU A 221 -19.22 -4.17 8.01
C GLU A 221 -18.00 -4.05 8.93
N CYS A 222 -18.06 -3.16 9.93
CA CYS A 222 -17.06 -3.08 10.98
C CYS A 222 -16.94 -4.40 11.77
N ASP A 223 -18.05 -5.07 12.10
CA ASP A 223 -18.01 -6.38 12.76
C ASP A 223 -17.40 -7.47 11.87
N PHE A 224 -17.70 -7.44 10.56
CA PHE A 224 -17.11 -8.32 9.56
C PHE A 224 -15.59 -8.12 9.53
N LEU A 225 -15.11 -6.87 9.42
CA LEU A 225 -13.70 -6.53 9.42
C LEU A 225 -13.01 -6.96 10.72
N ALA A 226 -13.60 -6.62 11.87
CA ALA A 226 -13.04 -6.98 13.17
C ALA A 226 -12.87 -8.50 13.30
N SER A 227 -13.79 -9.26 12.72
CA SER A 227 -13.71 -10.71 12.72
C SER A 227 -12.59 -11.28 11.84
N LEU A 228 -12.21 -10.60 10.75
CA LEU A 228 -11.08 -10.98 9.91
C LEU A 228 -9.75 -10.60 10.56
N VAL A 229 -9.68 -9.40 11.15
CA VAL A 229 -8.48 -8.88 11.84
C VAL A 229 -8.05 -9.79 12.98
N LYS A 230 -9.03 -10.37 13.72
CA LYS A 230 -8.80 -11.31 14.82
C LYS A 230 -8.15 -12.63 14.44
N ILE A 231 -8.04 -12.95 13.15
CA ILE A 231 -7.32 -14.13 12.67
C ILE A 231 -6.00 -13.68 12.05
N PRO A 232 -4.86 -13.98 12.68
CA PRO A 232 -3.54 -13.64 12.14
C PRO A 232 -3.30 -14.26 10.77
N THR A 233 -2.58 -13.52 9.92
CA THR A 233 -2.21 -13.93 8.55
C THR A 233 -0.81 -13.43 8.21
N ASP A 234 0.06 -13.43 9.21
CA ASP A 234 1.43 -12.93 9.11
C ASP A 234 2.17 -13.63 7.98
N ASN A 235 2.66 -12.85 7.01
CA ASN A 235 3.39 -13.34 5.86
C ASN A 235 4.72 -12.59 5.71
N PRO A 236 5.86 -13.27 5.93
CA PRO A 236 6.03 -14.69 6.30
C PRO A 236 5.59 -15.01 7.75
N PRO A 237 5.18 -16.26 8.07
CA PRO A 237 5.29 -17.47 7.24
C PRO A 237 4.03 -17.82 6.42
N GLY A 238 2.98 -17.01 6.42
CA GLY A 238 1.83 -17.17 5.51
C GLY A 238 0.96 -18.39 5.78
N ASP A 239 0.51 -18.61 7.03
CA ASP A 239 -0.56 -19.58 7.34
C ASP A 239 -1.94 -18.89 7.26
N CYS A 240 -2.50 -18.83 6.06
CA CYS A 240 -3.68 -18.03 5.76
C CYS A 240 -4.98 -18.85 5.65
N ALA A 241 -4.91 -20.19 5.72
CA ALA A 241 -6.07 -21.05 5.51
C ALA A 241 -7.20 -20.81 6.53
N ALA A 242 -6.86 -20.56 7.80
CA ALA A 242 -7.84 -20.25 8.84
C ALA A 242 -8.59 -18.94 8.55
N HIS A 243 -7.88 -17.92 8.06
CA HIS A 243 -8.47 -16.65 7.68
C HIS A 243 -9.39 -16.78 6.47
N ALA A 244 -8.97 -17.53 5.44
CA ALA A 244 -9.84 -17.87 4.30
C ALA A 244 -11.11 -18.62 4.76
N GLY A 245 -10.97 -19.57 5.68
CA GLY A 245 -12.11 -20.26 6.28
C GLY A 245 -13.09 -19.30 6.95
N ARG A 246 -12.59 -18.29 7.66
CA ARG A 246 -13.45 -17.28 8.29
C ARG A 246 -14.09 -16.32 7.29
N ALA A 247 -13.33 -15.83 6.31
CA ALA A 247 -13.86 -14.99 5.24
C ALA A 247 -14.99 -15.70 4.49
N ARG A 248 -14.83 -16.99 4.20
CA ARG A 248 -15.88 -17.84 3.62
C ARG A 248 -17.16 -17.84 4.46
N VAL A 249 -17.05 -18.14 5.76
CA VAL A 249 -18.21 -18.17 6.67
C VAL A 249 -18.94 -16.83 6.70
N LEU A 250 -18.20 -15.72 6.72
CA LEU A 250 -18.78 -14.38 6.74
C LEU A 250 -19.47 -14.03 5.41
N LEU A 251 -18.87 -14.36 4.27
CA LEU A 251 -19.47 -14.18 2.94
C LEU A 251 -20.73 -15.05 2.76
N GLU A 252 -20.69 -16.29 3.22
CA GLU A 252 -21.85 -17.20 3.21
C GLU A 252 -22.98 -16.65 4.10
N ALA A 253 -22.66 -16.03 5.25
CA ALA A 253 -23.64 -15.35 6.10
C ALA A 253 -24.27 -14.11 5.43
N LEU A 254 -23.54 -13.46 4.50
CA LEU A 254 -24.09 -12.44 3.60
C LEU A 254 -24.90 -13.05 2.45
N GLY A 255 -25.03 -14.37 2.36
CA GLY A 255 -25.81 -15.07 1.33
C GLY A 255 -25.09 -15.25 0.00
N PHE A 256 -23.75 -15.17 -0.01
CA PHE A 256 -22.97 -15.48 -1.21
C PHE A 256 -22.64 -16.97 -1.28
N ALA A 257 -22.65 -17.54 -2.49
CA ALA A 257 -22.01 -18.82 -2.75
C ALA A 257 -20.50 -18.58 -2.91
N VAL A 258 -19.69 -19.29 -2.13
CA VAL A 258 -18.25 -19.08 -2.08
C VAL A 258 -17.52 -20.35 -2.52
N GLU A 259 -16.73 -20.20 -3.58
CA GLU A 259 -15.78 -21.21 -4.04
C GLU A 259 -14.49 -21.06 -3.23
N ALA A 260 -13.98 -22.17 -2.69
CA ALA A 260 -12.70 -22.20 -1.99
C ALA A 260 -11.69 -23.03 -2.79
N HIS A 261 -10.53 -22.44 -3.06
CA HIS A 261 -9.48 -23.03 -3.88
C HIS A 261 -8.17 -23.12 -3.09
N PRO A 262 -7.94 -24.24 -2.37
CA PRO A 262 -6.66 -24.50 -1.72
C PRO A 262 -5.54 -24.58 -2.75
N VAL A 263 -4.45 -23.87 -2.51
CA VAL A 263 -3.27 -23.92 -3.38
C VAL A 263 -2.46 -25.19 -3.04
N PRO A 264 -1.93 -25.92 -4.05
CA PRO A 264 -1.11 -27.10 -3.80
C PRO A 264 0.07 -26.81 -2.86
N VAL A 265 0.32 -27.73 -1.92
CA VAL A 265 1.33 -27.57 -0.85
C VAL A 265 2.73 -27.26 -1.42
N ASP A 266 3.10 -27.85 -2.54
CA ASP A 266 4.42 -27.61 -3.15
C ASP A 266 4.54 -26.17 -3.67
N SER A 267 3.48 -25.60 -4.25
CA SER A 267 3.45 -24.20 -4.69
C SER A 267 3.50 -23.25 -3.49
N VAL A 268 2.76 -23.57 -2.43
CA VAL A 268 2.73 -22.77 -1.19
C VAL A 268 4.12 -22.74 -0.53
N ARG A 269 4.79 -23.89 -0.43
CA ARG A 269 6.16 -23.99 0.08
C ARG A 269 7.17 -23.26 -0.79
N ALA A 270 7.03 -23.35 -2.11
CA ALA A 270 7.90 -22.64 -3.05
C ALA A 270 7.76 -21.11 -2.93
N ALA A 271 6.58 -20.62 -2.54
CA ALA A 271 6.32 -19.22 -2.23
C ALA A 271 6.74 -18.81 -0.80
N GLY A 272 7.35 -19.71 -0.02
CA GLY A 272 7.75 -19.44 1.36
C GLY A 272 6.60 -19.37 2.37
N MET A 273 5.42 -19.87 1.99
CA MET A 273 4.21 -19.83 2.80
C MET A 273 3.88 -21.21 3.42
N ILE A 274 2.97 -21.23 4.40
CA ILE A 274 2.50 -22.46 5.07
C ILE A 274 1.21 -22.98 4.43
N ALA A 275 0.19 -22.13 4.25
CA ALA A 275 -1.09 -22.54 3.70
C ALA A 275 -1.85 -21.36 3.06
N VAL A 276 -2.32 -21.53 1.83
CA VAL A 276 -3.15 -20.54 1.11
C VAL A 276 -4.42 -21.20 0.59
N THR A 277 -5.54 -20.51 0.74
CA THR A 277 -6.82 -20.87 0.12
C THR A 277 -7.44 -19.61 -0.45
N ASN A 278 -7.44 -19.48 -1.77
CA ASN A 278 -8.07 -18.36 -2.46
C ASN A 278 -9.58 -18.58 -2.51
N LEU A 279 -10.36 -17.51 -2.41
CA LEU A 279 -11.81 -17.56 -2.48
C LEU A 279 -12.32 -16.81 -3.69
N ILE A 280 -13.37 -17.35 -4.32
CA ILE A 280 -14.16 -16.64 -5.32
C ILE A 280 -15.63 -16.64 -4.92
N ALA A 281 -16.26 -15.46 -4.90
CA ALA A 281 -17.71 -15.34 -4.80
C ALA A 281 -18.24 -14.58 -6.01
N ARG A 282 -19.33 -15.05 -6.64
CA ARG A 282 -19.84 -14.45 -7.89
C ARG A 282 -21.29 -14.05 -7.78
N GLN A 283 -21.61 -12.89 -8.34
CA GLN A 283 -22.97 -12.42 -8.50
C GLN A 283 -23.20 -11.94 -9.93
N ARG A 284 -24.24 -12.47 -10.56
CA ARG A 284 -24.72 -12.01 -11.87
C ARG A 284 -26.01 -11.23 -11.70
N PHE A 285 -26.13 -10.11 -12.39
CA PHE A 285 -27.25 -9.18 -12.26
C PHE A 285 -28.18 -9.16 -13.48
N GLY A 286 -27.73 -9.69 -14.62
CA GLY A 286 -28.50 -9.76 -15.85
C GLY A 286 -27.97 -10.82 -16.81
N LYS A 287 -28.39 -10.75 -18.08
CA LYS A 287 -28.03 -11.74 -19.11
C LYS A 287 -26.76 -11.39 -19.89
N GLY A 288 -26.34 -10.13 -19.90
CA GLY A 288 -25.16 -9.65 -20.63
C GLY A 288 -24.23 -8.85 -19.71
N GLY A 289 -23.40 -7.99 -20.30
CA GLY A 289 -22.49 -7.10 -19.58
C GLY A 289 -21.16 -7.74 -19.18
N PRO A 290 -20.17 -6.91 -18.81
CA PRO A 290 -18.85 -7.38 -18.45
C PRO A 290 -18.84 -8.07 -17.08
N CYS A 291 -17.79 -8.85 -16.85
CA CYS A 291 -17.41 -9.37 -15.55
C CYS A 291 -16.32 -8.49 -14.93
N VAL A 292 -16.59 -7.92 -13.75
CA VAL A 292 -15.62 -7.13 -12.98
C VAL A 292 -15.19 -7.92 -11.75
N ALA A 293 -13.89 -8.20 -11.62
CA ALA A 293 -13.32 -8.77 -10.41
C ALA A 293 -12.94 -7.67 -9.42
N LEU A 294 -13.28 -7.84 -8.15
CA LEU A 294 -12.80 -7.05 -7.02
C LEU A 294 -11.77 -7.92 -6.28
N ASN A 295 -10.49 -7.63 -6.49
CA ASN A 295 -9.38 -8.44 -5.97
C ASN A 295 -8.73 -7.77 -4.76
N ALA A 296 -8.65 -8.48 -3.65
CA ALA A 296 -7.96 -8.03 -2.44
C ALA A 296 -7.11 -9.16 -1.85
N HIS A 297 -6.17 -8.80 -0.96
CA HIS A 297 -5.32 -9.76 -0.26
C HIS A 297 -5.62 -9.82 1.25
N GLY A 298 -5.54 -10.99 1.85
CA GLY A 298 -5.85 -11.19 3.26
C GLY A 298 -4.62 -11.37 4.16
N ASP A 299 -3.45 -11.60 3.56
CA ASP A 299 -2.17 -11.68 4.26
C ASP A 299 -1.61 -10.30 4.57
N VAL A 300 -0.80 -10.24 5.63
CA VAL A 300 -0.25 -9.01 6.16
C VAL A 300 1.18 -9.25 6.62
N VAL A 301 2.05 -8.26 6.48
CA VAL A 301 3.35 -8.33 7.17
C VAL A 301 3.17 -8.47 8.69
N PRO A 302 4.06 -9.24 9.38
CA PRO A 302 4.02 -9.38 10.82
C PRO A 302 3.98 -8.03 11.58
N PRO A 303 3.39 -7.99 12.79
CA PRO A 303 3.41 -6.80 13.63
C PRO A 303 4.84 -6.46 14.05
N GLY A 304 5.24 -5.20 13.85
CA GLY A 304 6.52 -4.69 14.36
C GLY A 304 6.51 -4.45 15.88
N LEU A 305 7.60 -3.97 16.45
CA LEU A 305 7.71 -3.74 17.89
C LEU A 305 6.96 -2.49 18.40
N GLY A 306 6.49 -1.62 17.50
CA GLY A 306 5.84 -0.35 17.84
C GLY A 306 4.36 -0.45 18.23
N TRP A 307 3.78 -1.64 18.29
CA TRP A 307 2.37 -1.81 18.66
C TRP A 307 2.16 -1.51 20.15
N THR A 308 1.33 -0.51 20.43
CA THR A 308 0.91 -0.15 21.81
C THR A 308 -0.36 -0.89 22.24
N ARG A 309 -0.97 -1.65 21.32
CA ARG A 309 -2.18 -2.45 21.54
C ARG A 309 -2.04 -3.80 20.84
N ASP A 310 -2.92 -4.72 21.17
CA ASP A 310 -3.00 -6.02 20.50
C ASP A 310 -3.27 -5.83 18.99
N PRO A 311 -2.31 -6.20 18.11
CA PRO A 311 -2.48 -6.08 16.66
C PRO A 311 -3.64 -6.92 16.11
N TYR A 312 -4.11 -7.94 16.82
CA TYR A 312 -5.25 -8.76 16.37
C TYR A 312 -6.50 -8.53 17.22
N GLY A 313 -6.49 -7.52 18.08
CA GLY A 313 -7.63 -7.24 18.97
C GLY A 313 -8.83 -6.63 18.25
N ALA A 314 -8.60 -5.92 17.15
CA ALA A 314 -9.62 -5.17 16.39
C ALA A 314 -10.45 -4.21 17.28
N GLN A 315 -9.77 -3.49 18.18
CA GLN A 315 -10.44 -2.63 19.15
C GLN A 315 -10.87 -1.31 18.51
N VAL A 316 -12.14 -0.93 18.67
CA VAL A 316 -12.64 0.39 18.27
C VAL A 316 -12.54 1.34 19.45
N LEU A 317 -11.85 2.47 19.26
CA LEU A 317 -11.65 3.49 20.30
C LEU A 317 -11.94 4.87 19.74
N ASN A 318 -12.29 5.81 20.62
CA ASN A 318 -12.43 7.21 20.23
C ASN A 318 -11.04 7.83 20.08
N ASP A 319 -10.56 7.88 18.85
CA ASP A 319 -9.35 8.59 18.47
C ASP A 319 -9.64 10.10 18.42
N PRO A 320 -8.79 10.97 19.01
CA PRO A 320 -9.01 12.41 19.00
C PRO A 320 -9.06 13.05 17.59
N ALA A 321 -8.37 12.46 16.60
CA ALA A 321 -8.32 12.97 15.25
C ALA A 321 -9.37 12.34 14.33
N HIS A 322 -9.72 11.07 14.57
CA HIS A 322 -10.53 10.27 13.64
C HIS A 322 -11.88 9.81 14.21
N GLY A 323 -12.16 10.10 15.49
CA GLY A 323 -13.36 9.58 16.15
C GLY A 323 -13.28 8.05 16.34
N PRO A 324 -14.40 7.32 16.29
CA PRO A 324 -14.40 5.86 16.42
C PRO A 324 -13.49 5.20 15.38
N THR A 325 -12.37 4.66 15.83
CA THR A 325 -11.29 4.11 15.00
C THR A 325 -10.95 2.71 15.43
N MET A 326 -10.96 1.76 14.50
CA MET A 326 -10.50 0.40 14.74
C MET A 326 -8.98 0.32 14.66
N TYR A 327 -8.35 -0.29 15.66
CA TYR A 327 -6.92 -0.60 15.66
C TYR A 327 -6.70 -2.10 15.51
N GLY A 328 -5.94 -2.48 14.49
CA GLY A 328 -5.54 -3.85 14.23
C GLY A 328 -4.76 -3.99 12.93
N ARG A 329 -3.96 -5.05 12.83
CA ARG A 329 -3.17 -5.38 11.65
C ARG A 329 -4.12 -5.83 10.53
N GLY A 330 -3.98 -5.21 9.36
CA GLY A 330 -4.86 -5.43 8.23
C GLY A 330 -6.07 -4.49 8.17
N VAL A 331 -6.30 -3.64 9.19
CA VAL A 331 -7.45 -2.72 9.21
C VAL A 331 -7.36 -1.63 8.15
N ALA A 332 -6.16 -1.08 7.90
CA ALA A 332 -5.97 -0.07 6.87
C ALA A 332 -5.90 -0.72 5.48
N VAL A 333 -4.98 -1.68 5.33
CA VAL A 333 -4.77 -2.49 4.13
C VAL A 333 -4.39 -3.91 4.59
N SER A 334 -4.96 -5.00 4.05
CA SER A 334 -6.05 -5.07 3.05
C SER A 334 -7.30 -5.83 3.53
N LYS A 335 -7.40 -6.16 4.83
CA LYS A 335 -8.61 -6.85 5.36
C LYS A 335 -9.86 -5.95 5.31
N SER A 336 -9.69 -4.64 5.37
CA SER A 336 -10.73 -3.65 5.07
C SER A 336 -11.28 -3.76 3.66
N ASP A 337 -10.45 -4.10 2.67
CA ASP A 337 -10.89 -4.28 1.29
C ASP A 337 -11.80 -5.51 1.16
N PHE A 338 -11.55 -6.57 1.93
CA PHE A 338 -12.47 -7.71 2.00
C PHE A 338 -13.86 -7.26 2.49
N ALA A 339 -13.90 -6.44 3.53
CA ALA A 339 -15.15 -5.92 4.06
C ALA A 339 -15.85 -5.00 3.04
N THR A 340 -15.10 -4.02 2.52
CA THR A 340 -15.57 -3.02 1.55
C THR A 340 -16.14 -3.69 0.30
N TYR A 341 -15.41 -4.64 -0.30
CA TYR A 341 -15.86 -5.31 -1.52
C TYR A 341 -17.06 -6.23 -1.27
N ALA A 342 -17.09 -6.93 -0.13
CA ALA A 342 -18.24 -7.75 0.25
C ALA A 342 -19.50 -6.91 0.44
N TYR A 343 -19.39 -5.75 1.09
CA TYR A 343 -20.53 -4.87 1.37
C TYR A 343 -20.95 -4.05 0.15
N ALA A 344 -20.02 -3.67 -0.73
CA ALA A 344 -20.32 -3.11 -2.04
C ALA A 344 -21.14 -4.11 -2.89
N LEU A 345 -20.72 -5.38 -2.94
CA LEU A 345 -21.46 -6.40 -3.68
C LEU A 345 -22.83 -6.67 -3.05
N ARG A 346 -22.92 -6.66 -1.72
CA ARG A 346 -24.19 -6.77 -0.98
C ARG A 346 -25.14 -5.64 -1.36
N ALA A 347 -24.63 -4.40 -1.44
CA ALA A 347 -25.42 -3.24 -1.81
C ALA A 347 -25.96 -3.32 -3.24
N LEU A 348 -25.16 -3.78 -4.20
CA LEU A 348 -25.63 -4.04 -5.57
C LEU A 348 -26.71 -5.12 -5.62
N ARG A 349 -26.59 -6.19 -4.82
CA ARG A 349 -27.62 -7.24 -4.70
C ARG A 349 -28.93 -6.69 -4.14
N GLU A 350 -28.84 -5.86 -3.12
CA GLU A 350 -30.00 -5.21 -2.54
C GLU A 350 -30.67 -4.23 -3.53
N LEU A 351 -29.90 -3.46 -4.29
CA LEU A 351 -30.45 -2.62 -5.37
C LEU A 351 -31.19 -3.44 -6.43
N ALA A 352 -30.60 -4.55 -6.88
CA ALA A 352 -31.26 -5.43 -7.84
C ALA A 352 -32.58 -6.00 -7.27
N ASN A 353 -32.58 -6.37 -5.99
CA ASN A 353 -33.80 -6.84 -5.29
C ASN A 353 -34.88 -5.74 -5.19
N ARG A 354 -34.48 -4.47 -5.11
CA ARG A 354 -35.37 -3.30 -5.16
C ARG A 354 -35.86 -2.97 -6.58
N GLY A 355 -35.49 -3.76 -7.58
CA GLY A 355 -35.95 -3.62 -8.97
C GLY A 355 -35.08 -2.73 -9.85
N HIS A 356 -33.91 -2.29 -9.37
CA HIS A 356 -32.96 -1.57 -10.23
C HIS A 356 -32.35 -2.52 -11.27
N ALA A 357 -32.42 -2.12 -12.54
CA ALA A 357 -31.84 -2.90 -13.62
C ALA A 357 -30.32 -2.80 -13.62
N LEU A 358 -29.65 -3.90 -13.25
CA LEU A 358 -28.21 -4.06 -13.31
C LEU A 358 -27.88 -5.15 -14.34
N ASN A 359 -26.72 -5.06 -15.00
CA ASN A 359 -26.29 -6.04 -16.00
C ASN A 359 -24.77 -6.27 -15.85
N GLY A 360 -24.31 -7.48 -16.17
CA GLY A 360 -22.94 -7.93 -15.92
C GLY A 360 -22.84 -8.87 -14.73
N SER A 361 -21.60 -9.11 -14.31
CA SER A 361 -21.28 -9.86 -13.10
C SER A 361 -20.15 -9.21 -12.32
N VAL A 362 -20.18 -9.39 -11.01
CA VAL A 362 -19.10 -9.01 -10.10
C VAL A 362 -18.58 -10.28 -9.42
N GLU A 363 -17.27 -10.36 -9.30
CA GLU A 363 -16.59 -11.45 -8.58
C GLU A 363 -15.74 -10.87 -7.46
N LEU A 364 -15.84 -11.43 -6.26
CA LEU A 364 -14.89 -11.17 -5.19
C LEU A 364 -13.75 -12.16 -5.32
N HIS A 365 -12.52 -11.68 -5.50
CA HIS A 365 -11.31 -12.49 -5.50
C HIS A 365 -10.55 -12.19 -4.21
N PHE A 366 -10.73 -13.04 -3.20
CA PHE A 366 -10.05 -12.89 -1.92
C PHE A 366 -8.86 -13.83 -1.90
N THR A 367 -7.69 -13.25 -2.09
CA THR A 367 -6.43 -13.95 -2.34
C THR A 367 -5.44 -13.73 -1.21
N TYR A 368 -4.31 -14.42 -1.27
CA TYR A 368 -3.24 -14.35 -0.28
C TYR A 368 -1.93 -14.62 -1.00
N ASP A 369 -0.85 -13.93 -0.56
CA ASP A 369 0.53 -13.95 -1.07
C ASP A 369 1.00 -12.64 -1.70
N GLU A 370 0.23 -11.56 -1.59
CA GLU A 370 0.61 -10.26 -2.16
C GLU A 370 1.95 -9.80 -1.57
N GLU A 371 2.14 -9.98 -0.26
CA GLU A 371 3.33 -9.56 0.49
C GLU A 371 4.63 -10.26 0.01
N VAL A 372 4.50 -11.36 -0.74
CA VAL A 372 5.62 -12.15 -1.28
C VAL A 372 5.62 -12.27 -2.81
N GLY A 373 4.66 -11.64 -3.51
CA GLY A 373 4.72 -11.45 -4.96
C GLY A 373 3.46 -11.74 -5.78
N GLY A 374 2.37 -12.28 -5.21
CA GLY A 374 1.09 -12.46 -5.91
C GLY A 374 1.00 -13.64 -6.90
N ASP A 375 1.98 -14.56 -6.88
CA ASP A 375 2.10 -15.67 -7.83
C ASP A 375 1.13 -16.83 -7.58
N ILE A 376 0.82 -17.12 -6.31
CA ILE A 376 -0.10 -18.17 -5.83
C ILE A 376 -1.49 -17.64 -5.44
N GLY A 377 -1.69 -16.33 -5.43
CA GLY A 377 -2.99 -15.66 -5.30
C GLY A 377 -3.66 -15.40 -6.65
N PRO A 378 -3.75 -14.12 -7.10
CA PRO A 378 -4.51 -13.76 -8.30
C PRO A 378 -3.93 -14.38 -9.58
N ARG A 379 -2.60 -14.44 -9.73
CA ARG A 379 -1.97 -15.06 -10.91
C ARG A 379 -2.35 -16.53 -11.03
N TRP A 380 -2.35 -17.25 -9.92
CA TRP A 380 -2.71 -18.67 -9.90
C TRP A 380 -4.18 -18.90 -10.25
N LEU A 381 -5.11 -18.10 -9.71
CA LEU A 381 -6.53 -18.19 -10.06
C LEU A 381 -6.77 -18.08 -11.58
N LEU A 382 -6.10 -17.11 -12.22
CA LEU A 382 -6.20 -16.90 -13.66
C LEU A 382 -5.54 -18.04 -14.45
N ALA A 383 -4.35 -18.49 -14.02
CA ALA A 383 -3.62 -19.58 -14.68
C ALA A 383 -4.36 -20.92 -14.63
N GLN A 384 -5.09 -21.19 -13.54
CA GLN A 384 -5.94 -22.37 -13.42
C GLN A 384 -7.24 -22.25 -14.23
N GLY A 385 -7.53 -21.07 -14.80
CA GLY A 385 -8.78 -20.81 -15.52
C GLY A 385 -10.01 -20.76 -14.61
N LEU A 386 -9.81 -20.54 -13.30
CA LEU A 386 -10.90 -20.47 -12.32
C LEU A 386 -11.69 -19.16 -12.47
N SER A 387 -11.07 -18.09 -12.95
CA SER A 387 -11.77 -16.87 -13.34
C SER A 387 -11.18 -16.26 -14.62
N ARG A 388 -12.01 -15.51 -15.35
CA ARG A 388 -11.68 -14.78 -16.58
C ARG A 388 -12.48 -13.47 -16.62
N PRO A 389 -12.22 -12.52 -15.71
CA PRO A 389 -12.94 -11.26 -15.68
C PRO A 389 -12.51 -10.37 -16.86
N ASP A 390 -13.39 -9.50 -17.32
CA ASP A 390 -13.09 -8.50 -18.35
C ASP A 390 -12.30 -7.32 -17.76
N TYR A 391 -12.58 -6.98 -16.50
CA TYR A 391 -11.95 -5.90 -15.76
C TYR A 391 -11.65 -6.33 -14.32
N ALA A 392 -10.68 -5.67 -13.68
CA ALA A 392 -10.40 -5.86 -12.26
C ALA A 392 -10.24 -4.50 -11.56
N ILE A 393 -10.76 -4.42 -10.33
CA ILE A 393 -10.42 -3.40 -9.33
C ILE A 393 -9.61 -4.13 -8.27
N CYS A 394 -8.37 -3.71 -8.06
CA CYS A 394 -7.46 -4.34 -7.11
C CYS A 394 -7.21 -3.39 -5.94
N ALA A 395 -7.15 -3.94 -4.73
CA ALA A 395 -6.58 -3.25 -3.58
C ALA A 395 -5.09 -2.92 -3.86
N GLY A 396 -4.65 -1.71 -3.47
CA GLY A 396 -3.31 -1.19 -3.73
C GLY A 396 -2.85 -0.27 -2.61
#